data_AF-A0A2V6VW98-F1
#
_entry.id   AF-A0A2V6VW98-F1
#
_cell.length_a   1.000
_cell.length_b   1.000
_cell.length_c   1.000
_cell.angle_alpha   90.00
_cell.angle_beta   90.00
_cell.angle_gamma   90.00
#
_symmetry.space_group_name_H-M   'P 1'
#
loop_
_entity.id
_entity.type
_entity.pdbx_description
1 polymer ?
#
loop_
_entity_poly.entity_id
_entity_poly.type
_entity_poly.pdbx_seq_one_letter_code
_entity_poly.pdbx_strand_id
1 'polypeptide(L)'
;MGARWPPGWSGTGRIEGATGLICPWRFGYNPNVIRVVTRVLFIAALVLVSSHGSVALAQTTEADVYVAQAVLDFDEKRYDQALANLRRALELEPDHVEALYFTGAVYAAQRRPDLAAPFLERARAKSPQDTSIAFQLGLVYFAQQEFEKAEKIFEPLFKTSPELDGLGYYVGFLRYRKKDYRGALAAFRGGRSADPELQQLTRFYTGLALGVLGLPGQAAAEVEQALRLAPGSQLTGPAERLRDTIVASRQKERRFFLETRLGATHDDNVIVRPTENFRETLVPDLRRHKHESVGELFGLTTNYVWWRTTDWESSIGYSFFTTYVNEIPKFNVISNLFSADVTSKTTVFQLPLQTNLQYAWDILLLGDEELLTRHNVALSSVLVESAHHFTQGFVRYQAKNFAEPVNPRPVPDELRDADNYMAGFLHFIRFAEDKHFIKAGYQFDWEDTEGRNYSYQGSRYSLGGQYTLPWHAIRLKYDVDLHLRSYTYKNTILPSYAPGSKWREDQEITNIVRAELPLPGNFTLSAEYQNSRVFSNVELFDYTRNVVSLILSWSY
;
A
#
# COMPACT_ATOMS: atom_id res chain seq x y z
N MET A 1 34.48 -8.63 38.06
CA MET A 1 35.60 -9.30 37.35
C MET A 1 35.87 -8.46 36.11
N GLY A 2 36.73 -7.44 36.09
CA GLY A 2 38.18 -7.43 36.36
C GLY A 2 38.90 -7.77 35.04
N ALA A 3 39.33 -6.81 34.22
CA ALA A 3 40.68 -6.21 34.14
C ALA A 3 40.85 -5.61 32.73
N ARG A 4 41.72 -4.66 32.33
CA ARG A 4 42.72 -3.71 32.90
C ARG A 4 43.11 -2.76 31.72
N TRP A 5 43.03 -1.42 31.80
CA TRP A 5 43.94 -0.36 32.33
C TRP A 5 45.03 0.21 31.35
N PRO A 6 45.48 1.49 31.51
CA PRO A 6 45.95 2.50 30.52
C PRO A 6 47.47 2.85 30.61
N PRO A 7 47.95 4.00 30.08
CA PRO A 7 48.26 5.22 30.90
C PRO A 7 48.06 6.58 30.13
N GLY A 8 48.09 7.82 30.65
CA GLY A 8 48.34 8.42 31.96
C GLY A 8 48.89 9.88 31.83
N TRP A 9 48.35 10.81 32.65
CA TRP A 9 48.95 12.06 33.23
C TRP A 9 49.20 13.28 32.31
N SER A 10 48.90 14.56 32.66
CA SER A 10 48.94 15.36 33.92
C SER A 10 47.91 16.52 33.80
N GLY A 11 47.43 17.30 34.78
CA GLY A 11 47.72 17.50 36.20
C GLY A 11 47.51 19.00 36.57
N THR A 12 46.49 19.32 37.39
CA THR A 12 46.35 20.47 38.34
C THR A 12 46.29 21.92 37.81
N GLY A 13 45.49 22.89 38.32
CA GLY A 13 44.54 23.03 39.45
C GLY A 13 44.13 24.53 39.57
N ARG A 14 42.88 24.91 39.88
CA ARG A 14 42.31 25.50 41.15
C ARG A 14 41.03 26.29 40.72
N ILE A 15 39.80 26.21 41.26
CA ILE A 15 39.22 26.30 42.63
C ILE A 15 39.63 27.64 43.29
N GLU A 16 38.81 28.61 43.74
CA GLU A 16 37.43 28.81 44.23
C GLU A 16 37.22 30.36 44.18
N GLY A 17 36.04 30.98 44.11
CA GLY A 17 35.00 30.98 45.14
C GLY A 17 34.92 32.33 45.89
N ALA A 18 34.04 33.22 45.41
CA ALA A 18 33.08 34.02 46.18
C ALA A 18 33.49 35.05 47.27
N THR A 19 32.85 36.22 47.13
CA THR A 19 32.26 37.15 48.13
C THR A 19 33.11 38.23 48.83
N GLY A 20 32.56 39.46 48.83
CA GLY A 20 32.93 40.50 49.80
C GLY A 20 32.76 41.94 49.31
N LEU A 21 31.60 42.55 49.58
CA LEU A 21 31.26 43.96 49.40
C LEU A 21 32.22 44.95 50.11
N ILE A 22 32.23 46.20 49.60
CA ILE A 22 32.44 47.53 50.25
C ILE A 22 33.53 48.39 49.56
N CYS A 23 33.09 49.51 48.96
CA CYS A 23 33.85 50.70 48.52
C CYS A 23 34.51 51.45 49.72
N PRO A 24 35.27 52.56 49.56
CA PRO A 24 36.09 53.10 48.46
C PRO A 24 37.48 53.62 48.94
N TRP A 25 38.34 54.10 48.02
CA TRP A 25 39.09 55.39 48.03
C TRP A 25 40.44 55.34 47.26
N ARG A 26 40.49 56.13 46.17
CA ARG A 26 41.54 57.02 45.60
C ARG A 26 43.02 56.59 45.67
N PHE A 27 43.81 56.61 44.59
CA PHE A 27 44.31 57.75 43.78
C PHE A 27 45.07 57.14 42.57
N GLY A 28 45.31 57.76 41.40
CA GLY A 28 45.25 59.15 41.00
C GLY A 28 44.84 59.28 39.54
N TYR A 29 44.01 60.29 39.30
CA TYR A 29 43.26 60.57 38.09
C TYR A 29 43.86 61.85 37.50
N ASN A 30 44.32 61.83 36.25
CA ASN A 30 44.82 63.04 35.58
C ASN A 30 43.64 63.74 34.85
N PRO A 31 43.12 64.88 35.34
CA PRO A 31 41.87 65.48 34.84
C PRO A 31 41.98 66.14 33.45
N ASN A 32 43.18 66.20 32.87
CA ASN A 32 43.39 66.81 31.55
C ASN A 32 43.21 65.83 30.39
N VAL A 33 43.26 64.52 30.62
CA VAL A 33 43.19 63.53 29.51
C VAL A 33 41.74 63.23 29.12
N ILE A 34 40.80 63.19 30.07
CA ILE A 34 39.38 62.94 29.76
C ILE A 34 38.70 64.21 29.22
N ARG A 35 39.11 65.43 29.62
CA ARG A 35 38.57 66.65 29.00
C ARG A 35 39.04 66.88 27.57
N VAL A 36 40.22 66.36 27.18
CA VAL A 36 40.69 66.43 25.79
C VAL A 36 40.12 65.29 24.95
N VAL A 37 40.07 64.05 25.45
CA VAL A 37 39.50 62.93 24.68
C VAL A 37 37.98 63.06 24.53
N THR A 38 37.24 63.56 25.53
CA THR A 38 35.79 63.76 25.38
C THR A 38 35.47 65.00 24.55
N ARG A 39 36.31 66.06 24.53
CA ARG A 39 36.12 67.19 23.59
C ARG A 39 36.58 66.86 22.17
N VAL A 40 37.62 66.05 21.98
CA VAL A 40 38.07 65.58 20.66
C VAL A 40 37.13 64.53 20.10
N LEU A 41 36.49 63.68 20.93
CA LEU A 41 35.45 62.76 20.47
C LEU A 41 34.11 63.46 20.23
N PHE A 42 33.76 64.52 20.96
CA PHE A 42 32.56 65.33 20.65
C PHE A 42 32.78 66.25 19.45
N ILE A 43 33.98 66.79 19.24
CA ILE A 43 34.34 67.57 18.05
C ILE A 43 34.57 66.65 16.85
N ALA A 44 35.12 65.44 17.00
CA ALA A 44 35.21 64.46 15.93
C ALA A 44 33.84 63.85 15.59
N ALA A 45 32.94 63.70 16.56
CA ALA A 45 31.54 63.36 16.30
C ALA A 45 30.79 64.52 15.64
N LEU A 46 31.08 65.79 15.98
CA LEU A 46 30.51 66.94 15.26
C LEU A 46 31.12 67.10 13.84
N VAL A 47 32.40 66.76 13.65
CA VAL A 47 33.10 66.90 12.37
C VAL A 47 32.77 65.72 11.42
N LEU A 48 32.54 64.51 11.94
CA LEU A 48 32.05 63.36 11.16
C LEU A 48 30.55 63.45 10.82
N VAL A 49 29.78 64.27 11.55
CA VAL A 49 28.42 64.66 11.16
C VAL A 49 28.41 65.79 10.11
N SER A 50 29.55 66.48 9.89
CA SER A 50 29.70 67.52 8.86
C SER A 50 30.48 67.10 7.61
N SER A 51 30.84 65.81 7.47
CA SER A 51 31.61 65.30 6.32
C SER A 51 31.01 64.06 5.66
N HIS A 52 29.70 63.85 5.79
CA HIS A 52 28.97 63.06 4.82
C HIS A 52 28.48 64.04 3.77
N GLY A 53 29.12 63.97 2.59
CA GLY A 53 28.65 64.67 1.41
C GLY A 53 27.14 64.48 1.28
N SER A 54 26.47 65.55 0.88
CA SER A 54 25.03 65.58 0.61
C SER A 54 24.54 64.19 0.23
N VAL A 55 23.92 63.48 1.17
CA VAL A 55 22.94 62.47 0.80
C VAL A 55 21.93 63.32 0.07
N ALA A 56 21.93 63.23 -1.26
CA ALA A 56 20.77 63.64 -2.00
C ALA A 56 19.62 62.94 -1.26
N LEU A 57 18.82 63.72 -0.52
CA LEU A 57 17.42 63.39 -0.36
C LEU A 57 17.02 63.13 -1.80
N ALA A 58 16.90 61.85 -2.18
CA ALA A 58 16.22 61.50 -3.41
C ALA A 58 14.89 62.22 -3.23
N GLN A 59 14.72 63.34 -3.95
CA GLN A 59 13.42 63.95 -4.04
C GLN A 59 12.57 62.81 -4.53
N THR A 60 11.66 62.32 -3.69
CA THR A 60 10.64 61.36 -4.12
C THR A 60 10.07 61.97 -5.38
N THR A 61 10.38 61.37 -6.51
CA THR A 61 9.91 61.92 -7.76
C THR A 61 8.41 61.76 -7.75
N GLU A 62 7.72 62.59 -8.52
CA GLU A 62 6.28 62.41 -8.64
C GLU A 62 5.94 60.98 -9.12
N ALA A 63 6.85 60.35 -9.87
CA ALA A 63 6.77 58.93 -10.25
C ALA A 63 6.88 57.96 -9.04
N ASP A 64 7.82 58.16 -8.11
CA ASP A 64 7.96 57.33 -6.90
C ASP A 64 6.67 57.32 -6.05
N VAL A 65 5.98 58.46 -5.97
CA VAL A 65 4.70 58.57 -5.24
C VAL A 65 3.62 57.71 -5.89
N TYR A 66 3.52 57.76 -7.23
CA TYR A 66 2.59 56.92 -7.98
C TYR A 66 2.96 55.44 -7.89
N VAL A 67 4.25 55.07 -7.86
CA VAL A 67 4.69 53.69 -7.61
C VAL A 67 4.25 53.23 -6.23
N ALA A 68 4.51 54.00 -5.17
CA ALA A 68 4.12 53.64 -3.82
C ALA A 68 2.60 53.43 -3.69
N GLN A 69 1.78 54.29 -4.31
CA GLN A 69 0.33 54.10 -4.39
C GLN A 69 -0.06 52.83 -5.14
N ALA A 70 0.62 52.53 -6.25
CA ALA A 70 0.35 51.33 -7.01
C ALA A 70 0.72 50.04 -6.27
N VAL A 71 1.77 50.05 -5.44
CA VAL A 71 2.13 48.90 -4.59
C VAL A 71 1.04 48.64 -3.56
N LEU A 72 0.52 49.68 -2.90
CA LEU A 72 -0.61 49.55 -1.98
C LEU A 72 -1.86 49.04 -2.69
N ASP A 73 -2.18 49.57 -3.87
CA ASP A 73 -3.30 49.09 -4.68
C ASP A 73 -3.11 47.63 -5.13
N PHE A 74 -1.88 47.21 -5.44
CA PHE A 74 -1.55 45.83 -5.80
C PHE A 74 -1.73 44.88 -4.61
N ASP A 75 -1.27 45.24 -3.42
CA ASP A 75 -1.44 44.47 -2.19
C ASP A 75 -2.92 44.31 -1.81
N GLU A 76 -3.73 45.36 -2.08
CA GLU A 76 -5.19 45.33 -1.92
C GLU A 76 -5.93 44.68 -3.10
N LYS A 77 -5.20 44.14 -4.10
CA LYS A 77 -5.74 43.49 -5.31
C LYS A 77 -6.57 44.41 -6.21
N ARG A 78 -6.43 45.73 -6.06
CA ARG A 78 -7.03 46.77 -6.92
C ARG A 78 -6.19 46.97 -8.18
N TYR A 79 -6.06 45.92 -8.98
CA TYR A 79 -5.12 45.85 -10.11
C TYR A 79 -5.29 46.95 -11.16
N ASP A 80 -6.53 47.36 -11.46
CA ASP A 80 -6.77 48.42 -12.46
C ASP A 80 -6.30 49.79 -11.95
N GLN A 81 -6.41 50.04 -10.63
CA GLN A 81 -5.92 51.27 -10.00
C GLN A 81 -4.40 51.26 -9.90
N ALA A 82 -3.81 50.11 -9.56
CA ALA A 82 -2.37 49.90 -9.60
C ALA A 82 -1.81 50.21 -11.00
N LEU A 83 -2.41 49.66 -12.07
CA LEU A 83 -1.99 49.93 -13.45
C LEU A 83 -2.17 51.41 -13.84
N ALA A 84 -3.22 52.08 -13.36
CA ALA A 84 -3.42 53.50 -13.62
C ALA A 84 -2.31 54.36 -12.98
N ASN A 85 -1.95 54.07 -11.73
CA ASN A 85 -0.87 54.73 -11.02
C ASN A 85 0.50 54.42 -11.65
N LEU A 86 0.78 53.16 -11.99
CA LEU A 86 2.02 52.77 -12.67
C LEU A 86 2.15 53.41 -14.05
N ARG A 87 1.03 53.57 -14.78
CA ARG A 87 1.03 54.30 -16.04
C ARG A 87 1.43 55.75 -15.85
N ARG A 88 0.95 56.43 -14.80
CA ARG A 88 1.37 57.80 -14.48
C ARG A 88 2.85 57.87 -14.13
N ALA A 89 3.35 56.92 -13.33
CA ALA A 89 4.76 56.81 -13.04
C ALA A 89 5.61 56.65 -14.32
N LEU A 90 5.18 55.79 -15.26
CA LEU A 90 5.88 55.58 -16.54
C LEU A 90 5.68 56.71 -17.56
N GLU A 91 4.63 57.53 -17.45
CA GLU A 91 4.47 58.75 -18.25
C GLU A 91 5.46 59.84 -17.80
N LEU A 92 5.75 59.92 -16.50
CA LEU A 92 6.74 60.83 -15.92
C LEU A 92 8.17 60.32 -16.14
N GLU A 93 8.39 59.03 -15.89
CA GLU A 93 9.69 58.37 -15.99
C GLU A 93 9.57 57.04 -16.75
N PRO A 94 9.73 57.06 -18.09
CA PRO A 94 9.49 55.88 -18.94
C PRO A 94 10.32 54.64 -18.61
N ASP A 95 11.48 54.81 -17.95
CA ASP A 95 12.43 53.76 -17.62
C ASP A 95 12.55 53.51 -16.09
N HIS A 96 11.57 53.98 -15.31
CA HIS A 96 11.54 53.77 -13.86
C HIS A 96 11.43 52.28 -13.51
N VAL A 97 12.46 51.72 -12.87
CA VAL A 97 12.62 50.26 -12.72
C VAL A 97 11.50 49.63 -11.90
N GLU A 98 11.15 50.21 -10.74
CA GLU A 98 10.08 49.67 -9.90
C GLU A 98 8.71 49.77 -10.58
N ALA A 99 8.40 50.89 -11.24
CA ALA A 99 7.18 51.02 -12.05
C ALA A 99 7.09 49.94 -13.15
N LEU A 100 8.19 49.67 -13.86
CA LEU A 100 8.25 48.60 -14.86
C LEU A 100 8.04 47.21 -14.21
N TYR A 101 8.71 46.94 -13.09
CA TYR A 101 8.58 45.67 -12.35
C TYR A 101 7.15 45.43 -11.88
N PHE A 102 6.55 46.40 -11.16
CA PHE A 102 5.19 46.28 -10.65
C PHE A 102 4.14 46.23 -11.77
N THR A 103 4.36 46.90 -12.90
CA THR A 103 3.48 46.75 -14.08
C THR A 103 3.46 45.31 -14.56
N GLY A 104 4.64 44.71 -14.68
CA GLY A 104 4.78 43.29 -15.00
C GLY A 104 4.14 42.36 -13.97
N ALA A 105 4.37 42.60 -12.67
CA ALA A 105 3.80 41.82 -11.59
C ALA A 105 2.26 41.88 -11.57
N VAL A 106 1.67 43.06 -11.79
CA VAL A 106 0.22 43.25 -11.85
C VAL A 106 -0.38 42.48 -13.04
N TYR A 107 0.22 42.60 -14.23
CA TYR A 107 -0.26 41.82 -15.39
C TYR A 107 -0.13 40.31 -15.18
N ALA A 108 0.94 39.84 -14.54
CA ALA A 108 1.11 38.44 -14.18
C ALA A 108 0.02 37.96 -13.18
N ALA A 109 -0.29 38.77 -12.16
CA ALA A 109 -1.36 38.47 -11.20
C ALA A 109 -2.75 38.44 -11.86
N GLN A 110 -2.97 39.25 -12.89
CA GLN A 110 -4.19 39.22 -13.72
C GLN A 110 -4.20 38.06 -14.75
N ARG A 111 -3.24 37.13 -14.69
CA ARG A 111 -3.08 36.00 -15.63
C ARG A 111 -2.92 36.46 -17.09
N ARG A 112 -2.27 37.61 -17.31
CA ARG A 112 -1.92 38.17 -18.62
C ARG A 112 -0.39 38.22 -18.80
N PRO A 113 0.28 37.05 -18.84
CA PRO A 113 1.74 37.03 -18.86
C PRO A 113 2.33 37.58 -20.16
N ASP A 114 1.59 37.53 -21.27
CA ASP A 114 1.90 38.16 -22.56
C ASP A 114 2.12 39.68 -22.44
N LEU A 115 1.30 40.35 -21.64
CA LEU A 115 1.45 41.78 -21.35
C LEU A 115 2.54 42.06 -20.31
N ALA A 116 2.83 41.10 -19.43
CA ALA A 116 3.82 41.26 -18.36
C ALA A 116 5.27 41.24 -18.86
N ALA A 117 5.58 40.32 -19.80
CA ALA A 117 6.95 40.06 -20.23
C ALA A 117 7.69 41.31 -20.74
N PRO A 118 7.12 42.16 -21.62
CA PRO A 118 7.83 43.34 -22.14
C PRO A 118 8.27 44.34 -21.05
N PHE A 119 7.45 44.53 -20.01
CA PHE A 119 7.78 45.42 -18.90
C PHE A 119 8.89 44.85 -18.02
N LEU A 120 8.83 43.54 -17.72
CA LEU A 120 9.87 42.86 -16.94
C LEU A 120 11.18 42.71 -17.70
N GLU A 121 11.15 42.53 -19.02
CA GLU A 121 12.34 42.56 -19.89
C GLU A 121 13.01 43.94 -19.84
N ARG A 122 12.24 45.03 -19.94
CA ARG A 122 12.76 46.40 -19.77
C ARG A 122 13.31 46.65 -18.38
N ALA A 123 12.59 46.22 -17.33
CA ALA A 123 13.07 46.33 -15.95
C ALA A 123 14.39 45.59 -15.75
N ARG A 124 14.50 44.37 -16.29
CA ARG A 124 15.71 43.54 -16.24
C ARG A 124 16.87 44.14 -17.01
N ALA A 125 16.62 44.80 -18.14
CA ALA A 125 17.65 45.50 -18.91
C ALA A 125 18.25 46.68 -18.13
N LYS A 126 17.44 47.36 -17.31
CA LYS A 126 17.89 48.47 -16.46
C LYS A 126 18.53 48.01 -15.15
N SER A 127 18.06 46.91 -14.58
CA SER A 127 18.61 46.32 -13.36
C SER A 127 18.94 44.83 -13.56
N PRO A 128 20.07 44.53 -14.24
CA PRO A 128 20.43 43.15 -14.62
C PRO A 128 20.87 42.27 -13.44
N GLN A 129 21.09 42.84 -12.25
CA GLN A 129 21.51 42.10 -11.05
C GLN A 129 20.36 41.86 -10.05
N ASP A 130 19.18 42.44 -10.29
CA ASP A 130 18.04 42.30 -9.38
C ASP A 130 17.40 40.90 -9.50
N THR A 131 17.57 40.09 -8.47
CA THR A 131 17.08 38.71 -8.41
C THR A 131 15.56 38.62 -8.42
N SER A 132 14.86 39.60 -7.85
CA SER A 132 13.39 39.66 -7.81
C SER A 132 12.82 39.88 -9.21
N ILE A 133 13.42 40.80 -9.98
CA ILE A 133 13.03 41.04 -11.38
C ILE A 133 13.34 39.80 -12.23
N ALA A 134 14.51 39.19 -12.05
CA ALA A 134 14.87 37.95 -12.75
C ALA A 134 13.85 36.85 -12.47
N PHE A 135 13.58 36.57 -11.19
CA PHE A 135 12.67 35.51 -10.79
C PHE A 135 11.27 35.74 -11.36
N GLN A 136 10.73 36.96 -11.24
CA GLN A 136 9.42 37.30 -11.77
C GLN A 136 9.34 37.15 -13.29
N LEU A 137 10.39 37.56 -14.03
CA LEU A 137 10.46 37.35 -15.48
C LEU A 137 10.51 35.86 -15.83
N GLY A 138 11.28 35.07 -15.08
CA GLY A 138 11.31 33.62 -15.22
C GLY A 138 9.93 32.98 -15.00
N LEU A 139 9.18 33.42 -13.98
CA LEU A 139 7.82 32.95 -13.71
C LEU A 139 6.87 33.29 -14.85
N VAL A 140 6.98 34.50 -15.41
CA VAL A 140 6.18 34.92 -16.57
C VAL A 140 6.48 34.06 -17.80
N TYR A 141 7.76 33.82 -18.13
CA TYR A 141 8.11 32.91 -19.22
C TYR A 141 7.64 31.48 -18.95
N PHE A 142 7.71 31.01 -17.71
CA PHE A 142 7.18 29.70 -17.33
C PHE A 142 5.67 29.61 -17.53
N ALA A 143 4.92 30.64 -17.15
CA ALA A 143 3.47 30.73 -17.36
C ALA A 143 3.09 30.78 -18.85
N GLN A 144 3.94 31.38 -19.69
CA GLN A 144 3.82 31.36 -21.16
C GLN A 144 4.22 30.02 -21.80
N GLN A 145 4.72 29.07 -21.01
CA GLN A 145 5.32 27.81 -21.50
C GLN A 145 6.59 28.01 -22.35
N GLU A 146 7.22 29.18 -22.27
CA GLU A 146 8.52 29.46 -22.90
C GLU A 146 9.67 28.94 -22.03
N PHE A 147 9.71 27.61 -21.88
CA PHE A 147 10.59 26.93 -20.92
C PHE A 147 12.08 27.17 -21.18
N GLU A 148 12.50 27.35 -22.44
CA GLU A 148 13.88 27.64 -22.80
C GLU A 148 14.31 29.05 -22.34
N LYS A 149 13.40 30.04 -22.37
CA LYS A 149 13.68 31.37 -21.84
C LYS A 149 13.67 31.36 -20.31
N ALA A 150 12.70 30.67 -19.70
CA ALA A 150 12.64 30.51 -18.25
C ALA A 150 13.89 29.83 -17.69
N GLU A 151 14.39 28.79 -18.36
CA GLU A 151 15.61 28.07 -17.96
C GLU A 151 16.84 28.98 -17.95
N LYS A 152 17.03 29.81 -18.98
CA LYS A 152 18.14 30.77 -19.07
C LYS A 152 18.17 31.76 -17.91
N ILE A 153 17.04 31.95 -17.24
CA ILE A 153 16.91 32.78 -16.04
C ILE A 153 17.07 31.94 -14.77
N PHE A 154 16.31 30.86 -14.63
CA PHE A 154 16.24 30.09 -13.39
C PHE A 154 17.51 29.29 -13.07
N GLU A 155 18.21 28.73 -14.06
CA GLU A 155 19.41 27.92 -13.81
C GLU A 155 20.57 28.74 -13.21
N PRO A 156 20.94 29.92 -13.77
CA PRO A 156 21.91 30.79 -13.12
C PRO A 156 21.46 31.25 -11.74
N LEU A 157 20.18 31.62 -11.61
CA LEU A 157 19.62 32.11 -10.34
C LEU A 157 19.67 31.04 -9.25
N PHE A 158 19.42 29.78 -9.58
CA PHE A 158 19.47 28.68 -8.62
C PHE A 158 20.90 28.33 -8.20
N LYS A 159 21.90 28.61 -9.03
CA LYS A 159 23.31 28.48 -8.64
C LYS A 159 23.74 29.53 -7.63
N THR A 160 23.21 30.75 -7.74
CA THR A 160 23.59 31.87 -6.86
C THR A 160 22.71 31.97 -5.61
N SER A 161 21.44 31.58 -5.71
CA SER A 161 20.43 31.75 -4.66
C SER A 161 19.46 30.54 -4.60
N PRO A 162 19.97 29.33 -4.30
CA PRO A 162 19.14 28.12 -4.25
C PRO A 162 18.02 28.17 -3.19
N GLU A 163 18.15 29.03 -2.18
CA GLU A 163 17.20 29.25 -1.10
C GLU A 163 16.01 30.13 -1.47
N LEU A 164 16.00 30.73 -2.66
CA LEU A 164 14.90 31.57 -3.12
C LEU A 164 13.60 30.78 -3.16
N ASP A 165 12.56 31.33 -2.52
CA ASP A 165 11.29 30.63 -2.31
C ASP A 165 10.69 30.16 -3.64
N GLY A 166 10.40 28.86 -3.74
CA GLY A 166 9.81 28.24 -4.92
C GLY A 166 10.76 27.98 -6.09
N LEU A 167 11.96 28.56 -6.15
CA LEU A 167 12.87 28.43 -7.29
C LEU A 167 13.27 26.97 -7.59
N GLY A 168 13.53 26.18 -6.53
CA GLY A 168 13.90 24.78 -6.69
C GLY A 168 12.83 23.92 -7.36
N TYR A 169 11.55 24.26 -7.21
CA TYR A 169 10.46 23.62 -7.96
C TYR A 169 10.61 23.86 -9.46
N TYR A 170 10.73 25.12 -9.87
CA TYR A 170 10.78 25.47 -11.29
C TYR A 170 12.00 24.87 -11.99
N VAL A 171 13.18 24.94 -11.36
CA VAL A 171 14.39 24.30 -11.87
C VAL A 171 14.24 22.78 -11.92
N GLY A 172 13.74 22.17 -10.84
CA GLY A 172 13.51 20.73 -10.80
C GLY A 172 12.54 20.27 -11.89
N PHE A 173 11.46 21.03 -12.13
CA PHE A 173 10.49 20.74 -13.18
C PHE A 173 11.10 20.85 -14.59
N LEU A 174 11.89 21.88 -14.86
CA LEU A 174 12.58 22.04 -16.15
C LEU A 174 13.54 20.89 -16.41
N ARG A 175 14.34 20.48 -15.41
CA ARG A 175 15.24 19.32 -15.50
C ARG A 175 14.47 18.00 -15.67
N TYR A 176 13.35 17.84 -14.96
CA TYR A 176 12.47 16.68 -15.11
C TYR A 176 11.95 16.55 -16.55
N ARG A 177 11.51 17.66 -17.16
CA ARG A 177 11.09 17.67 -18.58
C ARG A 177 12.21 17.31 -19.53
N LYS A 178 13.44 17.71 -19.22
CA LYS A 178 14.65 17.30 -19.97
C LYS A 178 15.11 15.87 -19.69
N LYS A 179 14.36 15.11 -18.88
CA LYS A 179 14.69 13.75 -18.43
C LYS A 179 15.98 13.66 -17.60
N ASP A 180 16.48 14.78 -17.09
CA ASP A 180 17.53 14.80 -16.07
C ASP A 180 16.90 14.60 -14.69
N TYR A 181 16.45 13.38 -14.42
CA TYR A 181 15.74 13.05 -13.18
C TYR A 181 16.62 13.19 -11.93
N ARG A 182 17.93 12.98 -12.07
CA ARG A 182 18.88 13.16 -10.94
C ARG A 182 19.08 14.63 -10.62
N GLY A 183 19.30 15.47 -11.63
CA GLY A 183 19.39 16.91 -11.45
C GLY A 183 18.08 17.54 -10.97
N ALA A 184 16.93 17.01 -11.42
CA ALA A 184 15.61 17.40 -10.94
C ALA A 184 15.45 17.09 -9.45
N LEU A 185 15.79 15.87 -9.02
CA LEU A 185 15.72 15.46 -7.63
C LEU A 185 16.59 16.33 -6.71
N ALA A 186 17.77 16.72 -7.17
CA ALA A 186 18.65 17.63 -6.44
C ALA A 186 18.00 19.01 -6.26
N ALA A 187 17.38 19.56 -7.32
CA ALA A 187 16.71 20.85 -7.28
C ALA A 187 15.45 20.83 -6.38
N PHE A 188 14.62 19.79 -6.47
CA PHE A 188 13.43 19.64 -5.62
C PHE A 188 13.79 19.51 -4.13
N ARG A 189 14.86 18.78 -3.80
CA ARG A 189 15.32 18.62 -2.40
C ARG A 189 16.03 19.87 -1.86
N GLY A 190 16.72 20.61 -2.73
CA GLY A 190 17.42 21.85 -2.37
C GLY A 190 16.49 23.05 -2.24
N GLY A 191 15.38 23.04 -2.97
CA GLY A 191 14.37 24.10 -2.94
C GLY A 191 13.57 24.12 -1.64
N ARG A 192 13.18 25.32 -1.23
CA ARG A 192 12.19 25.55 -0.17
C ARG A 192 11.07 26.41 -0.73
N SER A 193 9.85 26.17 -0.28
CA SER A 193 8.75 27.10 -0.53
C SER A 193 7.86 27.23 0.70
N ALA A 194 7.38 28.43 0.99
CA ALA A 194 6.35 28.68 1.98
C ALA A 194 4.94 28.35 1.46
N ASP A 195 4.75 28.26 0.14
CA ASP A 195 3.48 27.95 -0.49
C ASP A 195 3.15 26.44 -0.39
N PRO A 196 2.07 26.06 0.32
CA PRO A 196 1.67 24.65 0.46
C PRO A 196 1.34 23.97 -0.88
N GLU A 197 0.78 24.69 -1.86
CA GLU A 197 0.48 24.12 -3.19
C GLU A 197 1.78 23.82 -3.94
N LEU A 198 2.76 24.74 -3.87
CA LEU A 198 4.06 24.53 -4.48
C LEU A 198 4.86 23.43 -3.78
N GLN A 199 4.75 23.30 -2.45
CA GLN A 199 5.31 22.17 -1.70
C GLN A 199 4.68 20.84 -2.16
N GLN A 200 3.36 20.79 -2.32
CA GLN A 200 2.67 19.59 -2.81
C GLN A 200 3.15 19.22 -4.22
N LEU A 201 3.20 20.18 -5.14
CA LEU A 201 3.72 20.00 -6.50
C LEU A 201 5.15 19.46 -6.48
N THR A 202 6.04 20.07 -5.69
CA THR A 202 7.44 19.66 -5.55
C THR A 202 7.55 18.20 -5.12
N ARG A 203 6.77 17.78 -4.11
CA ARG A 203 6.76 16.39 -3.63
C ARG A 203 6.21 15.42 -4.66
N PHE A 204 5.15 15.80 -5.36
CA PHE A 204 4.57 14.98 -6.43
C PHE A 204 5.59 14.72 -7.55
N TYR A 205 6.27 15.75 -8.05
CA TYR A 205 7.31 15.59 -9.08
C TYR A 205 8.58 14.91 -8.56
N THR A 206 8.90 15.06 -7.27
CA THR A 206 9.95 14.28 -6.60
C THR A 206 9.62 12.78 -6.63
N GLY A 207 8.38 12.43 -6.30
CA GLY A 207 7.87 11.06 -6.38
C GLY A 207 7.95 10.48 -7.79
N LEU A 208 7.55 11.26 -8.81
CA LEU A 208 7.67 10.87 -10.21
C LEU A 208 9.14 10.62 -10.62
N ALA A 209 10.05 11.55 -10.28
CA ALA A 209 11.47 11.41 -10.59
C ALA A 209 12.07 10.16 -9.93
N LEU A 210 11.74 9.89 -8.66
CA LEU A 210 12.17 8.70 -7.94
C LEU A 210 11.60 7.41 -8.54
N GLY A 211 10.36 7.43 -9.02
CA GLY A 211 9.74 6.31 -9.72
C GLY A 211 10.50 5.93 -10.99
N VAL A 212 10.87 6.93 -11.81
CA VAL A 212 11.66 6.68 -13.02
C VAL A 212 13.08 6.23 -12.71
N LEU A 213 13.66 6.69 -11.59
CA LEU A 213 14.98 6.27 -11.11
C LEU A 213 15.00 4.86 -10.48
N GLY A 214 13.86 4.16 -10.43
CA GLY A 214 13.78 2.81 -9.85
C GLY A 214 13.84 2.80 -8.32
N LEU A 215 13.37 3.87 -7.67
CA LEU A 215 13.34 4.02 -6.21
C LEU A 215 11.89 4.08 -5.69
N PRO A 216 11.06 3.03 -5.92
CA PRO A 216 9.62 3.06 -5.66
C PRO A 216 9.27 3.30 -4.19
N GLY A 217 10.08 2.80 -3.25
CA GLY A 217 9.85 3.03 -1.81
C GLY A 217 9.94 4.51 -1.42
N GLN A 218 10.93 5.24 -1.93
CA GLN A 218 11.07 6.67 -1.69
C GLN A 218 10.00 7.45 -2.47
N ALA A 219 9.69 7.01 -3.69
CA ALA A 219 8.66 7.62 -4.51
C ALA A 219 7.29 7.60 -3.82
N ALA A 220 6.86 6.45 -3.29
CA ALA A 220 5.60 6.32 -2.56
C ALA A 220 5.53 7.26 -1.35
N ALA A 221 6.62 7.36 -0.57
CA ALA A 221 6.68 8.22 0.60
C ALA A 221 6.50 9.72 0.25
N GLU A 222 7.12 10.18 -0.84
CA GLU A 222 6.96 11.58 -1.28
C GLU A 222 5.55 11.86 -1.80
N VAL A 223 4.95 10.92 -2.55
CA VAL A 223 3.58 11.06 -3.05
C VAL A 223 2.56 11.05 -1.90
N GLU A 224 2.76 10.21 -0.89
CA GLU A 224 1.93 10.24 0.33
C GLU A 224 2.04 11.57 1.07
N GLN A 225 3.23 12.14 1.18
CA GLN A 225 3.40 13.46 1.78
C GLN A 225 2.73 14.56 0.93
N ALA A 226 2.80 14.47 -0.40
CA ALA A 226 2.07 15.37 -1.29
C ALA A 226 0.55 15.32 -1.04
N LEU A 227 -0.01 14.12 -0.87
CA LEU A 227 -1.45 13.93 -0.55
C LEU A 227 -1.83 14.52 0.81
N ARG A 228 -0.93 14.51 1.80
CA ARG A 228 -1.19 15.09 3.14
C ARG A 228 -1.20 16.62 3.16
N LEU A 229 -0.38 17.26 2.32
CA LEU A 229 -0.22 18.72 2.33
C LEU A 229 -1.48 19.45 1.84
N ALA A 230 -2.10 18.97 0.77
CA ALA A 230 -3.35 19.55 0.24
C ALA A 230 -4.29 18.43 -0.27
N PRO A 231 -5.07 17.80 0.62
CA PRO A 231 -5.91 16.64 0.30
C PRO A 231 -7.02 16.90 -0.73
N GLY A 232 -7.38 18.16 -0.99
CA GLY A 232 -8.46 18.55 -1.90
C GLY A 232 -8.01 19.22 -3.20
N SER A 233 -6.72 19.20 -3.54
CA SER A 233 -6.23 19.87 -4.74
C SER A 233 -6.54 19.09 -6.02
N GLN A 234 -6.38 19.73 -7.18
CA GLN A 234 -6.52 19.06 -8.48
C GLN A 234 -5.50 17.93 -8.69
N LEU A 235 -4.44 17.87 -7.88
CA LEU A 235 -3.40 16.85 -7.93
C LEU A 235 -3.73 15.61 -7.09
N THR A 236 -4.75 15.65 -6.22
CA THR A 236 -5.08 14.50 -5.35
C THR A 236 -5.33 13.24 -6.16
N GLY A 237 -6.22 13.27 -7.15
CA GLY A 237 -6.52 12.11 -8.00
C GLY A 237 -5.30 11.55 -8.77
N PRO A 238 -4.52 12.39 -9.48
CA PRO A 238 -3.25 11.97 -10.09
C PRO A 238 -2.24 11.37 -9.10
N ALA A 239 -2.10 11.96 -7.91
CA ALA A 239 -1.20 11.48 -6.86
C ALA A 239 -1.64 10.13 -6.27
N GLU A 240 -2.95 9.93 -6.05
CA GLU A 240 -3.50 8.63 -5.64
C GLU A 240 -3.19 7.53 -6.66
N ARG A 241 -3.46 7.78 -7.95
CA ARG A 241 -3.15 6.81 -9.02
C ARG A 241 -1.67 6.45 -9.07
N LEU A 242 -0.79 7.44 -8.93
CA LEU A 242 0.65 7.23 -8.91
C LEU A 242 1.08 6.40 -7.70
N ARG A 243 0.59 6.74 -6.50
CA ARG A 243 0.82 5.96 -5.27
C ARG A 243 0.41 4.51 -5.48
N ASP A 244 -0.80 4.27 -5.98
CA ASP A 244 -1.34 2.92 -6.14
C ASP A 244 -0.53 2.10 -7.14
N THR A 245 -0.07 2.73 -8.24
CA THR A 245 0.83 2.11 -9.22
C THR A 245 2.17 1.73 -8.60
N ILE A 246 2.77 2.63 -7.81
CA ILE A 246 4.05 2.39 -7.14
C ILE A 246 3.92 1.29 -6.08
N VAL A 247 2.83 1.30 -5.31
CA VAL A 247 2.55 0.28 -4.29
C VAL A 247 2.34 -1.10 -4.94
N ALA A 248 1.57 -1.17 -6.04
CA ALA A 248 1.40 -2.40 -6.80
C ALA A 248 2.74 -2.93 -7.36
N SER A 249 3.63 -2.04 -7.81
CA SER A 249 4.99 -2.41 -8.24
C SER A 249 5.84 -2.93 -7.09
N ARG A 250 5.74 -2.33 -5.90
CA ARG A 250 6.50 -2.77 -4.71
C ARG A 250 6.04 -4.12 -4.19
N GLN A 251 4.74 -4.41 -4.26
CA GLN A 251 4.21 -5.73 -3.92
C GLN A 251 4.75 -6.81 -4.86
N LYS A 252 4.98 -6.50 -6.15
CA LYS A 252 5.63 -7.41 -7.11
C LYS A 252 7.10 -7.71 -6.81
N GLU A 253 7.80 -6.90 -6.01
CA GLU A 253 9.20 -7.17 -5.64
C GLU A 253 9.34 -8.07 -4.41
N ARG A 254 8.30 -8.19 -3.58
CA ARG A 254 8.35 -9.07 -2.40
C ARG A 254 8.48 -10.52 -2.86
N ARG A 255 9.49 -11.19 -2.30
CA ARG A 255 9.74 -12.62 -2.51
C ARG A 255 9.18 -13.47 -1.38
N PHE A 256 9.07 -12.91 -0.19
CA PHE A 256 8.53 -13.61 0.97
C PHE A 256 7.14 -13.08 1.30
N PHE A 257 6.21 -14.00 1.51
CA PHE A 257 4.85 -13.76 1.96
C PHE A 257 4.64 -14.54 3.25
N LEU A 258 4.01 -13.91 4.23
CA LEU A 258 3.62 -14.52 5.49
C LEU A 258 2.19 -14.09 5.81
N GLU A 259 1.35 -15.07 6.14
CA GLU A 259 0.01 -14.85 6.68
C GLU A 259 -0.16 -15.63 7.98
N THR A 260 -0.69 -14.96 9.00
CA THR A 260 -1.10 -15.61 10.25
C THR A 260 -2.59 -15.42 10.44
N ARG A 261 -3.28 -16.48 10.85
CA ARG A 261 -4.71 -16.48 11.16
C ARG A 261 -4.93 -16.98 12.58
N LEU A 262 -5.72 -16.26 13.35
CA LEU A 262 -6.15 -16.63 14.70
C LEU A 262 -7.65 -16.45 14.77
N GLY A 263 -8.38 -17.42 15.29
CA GLY A 263 -9.83 -17.30 15.37
C GLY A 263 -10.46 -18.17 16.43
N ALA A 264 -11.74 -17.90 16.68
CA ALA A 264 -12.63 -18.74 17.46
C ALA A 264 -13.67 -19.35 16.52
N THR A 265 -14.10 -20.56 16.83
CA THR A 265 -15.08 -21.32 16.06
C THR A 265 -16.10 -21.99 16.97
N HIS A 266 -17.31 -22.18 16.46
CA HIS A 266 -18.34 -23.01 17.06
C HIS A 266 -18.82 -23.99 15.99
N ASP A 267 -18.69 -25.27 16.27
CA ASP A 267 -19.11 -26.37 15.42
C ASP A 267 -20.18 -27.19 16.15
N ASP A 268 -21.37 -27.26 15.58
CA ASP A 268 -22.48 -28.01 16.18
C ASP A 268 -22.39 -29.53 15.93
N ASN A 269 -21.44 -29.99 15.11
CA ASN A 269 -21.34 -31.40 14.74
C ASN A 269 -19.92 -31.82 14.34
N VAL A 270 -18.97 -31.64 15.25
CA VAL A 270 -17.54 -32.00 15.15
C VAL A 270 -17.33 -33.46 14.72
N ILE A 271 -18.13 -34.39 15.26
CA ILE A 271 -17.96 -35.83 15.03
C ILE A 271 -18.69 -36.34 13.79
N VAL A 272 -19.35 -35.44 13.02
CA VAL A 272 -20.16 -35.79 11.84
C VAL A 272 -21.26 -36.80 12.21
N ARG A 273 -22.00 -36.48 13.26
CA ARG A 273 -23.12 -37.26 13.78
C ARG A 273 -24.22 -37.40 12.71
N PRO A 274 -24.72 -38.63 12.43
CA PRO A 274 -25.80 -38.83 11.46
C PRO A 274 -27.13 -38.23 11.90
N THR A 275 -27.99 -37.90 10.93
CA THR A 275 -29.40 -37.52 11.13
C THR A 275 -30.15 -38.66 11.81
N GLU A 276 -31.18 -38.33 12.61
CA GLU A 276 -31.95 -39.33 13.35
C GLU A 276 -32.65 -40.32 12.43
N ASN A 277 -32.42 -41.61 12.68
CA ASN A 277 -33.00 -42.69 11.92
C ASN A 277 -33.12 -43.95 12.80
N PHE A 278 -34.24 -44.67 12.69
CA PHE A 278 -34.52 -45.88 13.48
C PHE A 278 -34.33 -47.20 12.71
N ARG A 279 -34.05 -47.14 11.41
CA ARG A 279 -33.80 -48.34 10.58
C ARG A 279 -32.37 -48.84 10.72
N GLU A 280 -31.41 -47.93 10.81
CA GLU A 280 -29.99 -48.25 10.97
C GLU A 280 -29.64 -48.33 12.46
N THR A 281 -29.30 -49.54 12.94
CA THR A 281 -29.06 -49.79 14.37
C THR A 281 -27.84 -49.05 14.90
N LEU A 282 -26.88 -48.69 14.05
CA LEU A 282 -25.68 -47.95 14.45
C LEU A 282 -25.95 -46.46 14.69
N VAL A 283 -27.01 -45.89 14.11
CA VAL A 283 -27.30 -44.45 14.20
C VAL A 283 -27.58 -44.00 15.64
N PRO A 284 -28.46 -44.67 16.43
CA PRO A 284 -28.66 -44.33 17.83
C PRO A 284 -27.39 -44.33 18.68
N ASP A 285 -26.48 -45.28 18.45
CA ASP A 285 -25.24 -45.39 19.23
C ASP A 285 -24.25 -44.26 18.90
N LEU A 286 -24.09 -43.92 17.62
CA LEU A 286 -23.26 -42.77 17.21
C LEU A 286 -23.80 -41.44 17.76
N ARG A 287 -25.13 -41.30 17.85
CA ARG A 287 -25.79 -40.07 18.33
C ARG A 287 -25.67 -39.83 19.83
N ARG A 288 -25.24 -40.81 20.64
CA ARG A 288 -25.07 -40.66 22.11
C ARG A 288 -23.84 -39.84 22.51
N HIS A 289 -22.90 -39.64 21.59
CA HIS A 289 -21.64 -38.96 21.88
C HIS A 289 -21.80 -37.44 21.84
N LYS A 290 -20.98 -36.74 22.64
CA LYS A 290 -20.83 -35.30 22.52
C LYS A 290 -20.35 -34.95 21.11
N HIS A 291 -20.94 -33.94 20.50
CA HIS A 291 -20.81 -33.65 19.07
C HIS A 291 -20.67 -32.16 18.77
N GLU A 292 -21.20 -31.27 19.62
CA GLU A 292 -20.94 -29.84 19.53
C GLU A 292 -19.68 -29.45 20.32
N SER A 293 -19.03 -28.37 19.90
CA SER A 293 -17.95 -27.73 20.66
C SER A 293 -17.66 -26.33 20.14
N VAL A 294 -17.28 -25.44 21.06
CA VAL A 294 -16.49 -24.25 20.73
C VAL A 294 -15.03 -24.61 20.59
N GLY A 295 -14.25 -23.78 19.91
CA GLY A 295 -12.84 -23.99 19.74
C GLY A 295 -12.09 -22.78 19.21
N GLU A 296 -10.80 -22.95 19.06
CA GLU A 296 -9.88 -21.99 18.50
C GLU A 296 -9.29 -22.54 17.21
N LEU A 297 -8.88 -21.66 16.31
CA LEU A 297 -8.13 -22.03 15.12
C LEU A 297 -6.89 -21.16 14.99
N PHE A 298 -5.82 -21.78 14.53
CA PHE A 298 -4.59 -21.10 14.17
C PHE A 298 -4.12 -21.56 12.80
N GLY A 299 -3.69 -20.60 11.98
CA GLY A 299 -3.12 -20.84 10.67
C GLY A 299 -1.87 -20.00 10.47
N LEU A 300 -0.87 -20.59 9.82
CA LEU A 300 0.35 -19.93 9.40
C LEU A 300 0.63 -20.34 7.96
N THR A 301 0.68 -19.41 7.04
CA THR A 301 1.06 -19.66 5.65
C THR A 301 2.28 -18.84 5.31
N THR A 302 3.29 -19.49 4.75
CA THR A 302 4.53 -18.87 4.27
C THR A 302 4.74 -19.27 2.82
N ASN A 303 5.20 -18.32 2.01
CA ASN A 303 5.58 -18.58 0.64
C ASN A 303 6.83 -17.79 0.28
N TYR A 304 7.78 -18.45 -0.38
CA TYR A 304 9.02 -17.82 -0.83
C TYR A 304 9.24 -18.05 -2.33
N VAL A 305 9.27 -16.95 -3.06
CA VAL A 305 9.56 -16.90 -4.50
C VAL A 305 11.07 -16.89 -4.68
N TRP A 306 11.62 -18.08 -4.87
CA TRP A 306 13.05 -18.29 -5.03
C TRP A 306 13.52 -17.92 -6.44
N TRP A 307 12.66 -18.09 -7.45
CA TRP A 307 12.96 -17.77 -8.85
C TRP A 307 11.82 -16.96 -9.49
N ARG A 308 12.18 -15.89 -10.20
CA ARG A 308 11.24 -15.00 -10.91
C ARG A 308 11.92 -14.37 -12.12
N THR A 309 11.23 -14.40 -13.25
CA THR A 309 11.53 -13.68 -14.50
C THR A 309 10.28 -12.90 -14.92
N THR A 310 10.27 -12.31 -16.12
CA THR A 310 9.07 -11.62 -16.65
C THR A 310 7.89 -12.58 -16.83
N ASP A 311 8.16 -13.79 -17.32
CA ASP A 311 7.14 -14.74 -17.77
C ASP A 311 7.01 -15.95 -16.85
N TRP A 312 7.96 -16.16 -15.94
CA TRP A 312 8.00 -17.32 -15.06
C TRP A 312 8.23 -16.95 -13.60
N GLU A 313 7.57 -17.68 -12.71
CA GLU A 313 7.75 -17.58 -11.27
C GLU A 313 7.75 -18.97 -10.66
N SER A 314 8.64 -19.24 -9.71
CA SER A 314 8.57 -20.45 -8.89
C SER A 314 8.72 -20.10 -7.42
N SER A 315 7.89 -20.77 -6.61
CA SER A 315 7.85 -20.58 -5.18
C SER A 315 7.81 -21.89 -4.42
N ILE A 316 8.23 -21.83 -3.17
CA ILE A 316 8.08 -22.89 -2.18
C ILE A 316 7.24 -22.37 -1.03
N GLY A 317 6.29 -23.17 -0.57
CA GLY A 317 5.34 -22.79 0.46
C GLY A 317 5.29 -23.79 1.60
N TYR A 318 4.95 -23.28 2.78
CA TYR A 318 4.55 -24.09 3.92
C TYR A 318 3.32 -23.47 4.56
N SER A 319 2.28 -24.28 4.78
CA SER A 319 1.08 -23.92 5.53
C SER A 319 0.87 -24.87 6.69
N PHE A 320 0.79 -24.31 7.89
CA PHE A 320 0.35 -24.97 9.10
C PHE A 320 -1.07 -24.54 9.42
N PHE A 321 -1.92 -25.50 9.78
CA PHE A 321 -3.27 -25.22 10.26
C PHE A 321 -3.60 -26.14 11.42
N THR A 322 -4.24 -25.59 12.46
CA THR A 322 -4.75 -26.39 13.57
C THR A 322 -6.08 -25.86 14.08
N THR A 323 -6.97 -26.78 14.45
CA THR A 323 -8.13 -26.51 15.30
C THR A 323 -7.90 -27.05 16.70
N TYR A 324 -8.36 -26.32 17.71
CA TYR A 324 -8.45 -26.78 19.08
C TYR A 324 -9.93 -26.81 19.48
N VAL A 325 -10.51 -28.00 19.52
CA VAL A 325 -11.90 -28.27 19.80
C VAL A 325 -12.04 -28.58 21.29
N ASN A 326 -12.35 -27.55 22.08
CA ASN A 326 -12.23 -27.53 23.54
C ASN A 326 -12.88 -28.74 24.23
N GLU A 327 -14.04 -29.18 23.74
CA GLU A 327 -14.82 -30.21 24.40
C GLU A 327 -14.53 -31.62 23.89
N ILE A 328 -13.88 -31.75 22.73
CA ILE A 328 -13.61 -33.04 22.07
C ILE A 328 -12.23 -33.01 21.38
N PRO A 329 -11.13 -32.83 22.14
CA PRO A 329 -9.80 -32.53 21.58
C PRO A 329 -9.20 -33.65 20.70
N LYS A 330 -9.72 -34.88 20.80
CA LYS A 330 -9.37 -35.97 19.89
C LYS A 330 -9.80 -35.72 18.43
N PHE A 331 -10.63 -34.72 18.17
CA PHE A 331 -11.02 -34.27 16.82
C PHE A 331 -10.32 -32.96 16.41
N ASN A 332 -9.28 -32.55 17.13
CA ASN A 332 -8.41 -31.48 16.68
C ASN A 332 -7.80 -31.87 15.33
N VAL A 333 -7.96 -31.02 14.33
CA VAL A 333 -7.36 -31.24 13.02
C VAL A 333 -6.05 -30.49 12.98
N ILE A 334 -4.95 -31.15 12.62
CA ILE A 334 -3.65 -30.51 12.42
C ILE A 334 -3.18 -30.86 11.01
N SER A 335 -2.85 -29.85 10.20
CA SER A 335 -2.35 -30.03 8.84
C SER A 335 -0.99 -29.35 8.67
N ASN A 336 -0.07 -30.08 8.06
CA ASN A 336 1.23 -29.59 7.63
C ASN A 336 1.34 -29.75 6.12
N LEU A 337 1.12 -28.67 5.39
CA LEU A 337 1.12 -28.63 3.94
C LEU A 337 2.39 -27.97 3.41
N PHE A 338 3.18 -28.73 2.66
CA PHE A 338 4.32 -28.24 1.90
C PHE A 338 3.94 -28.11 0.44
N SER A 339 4.30 -27.00 -0.21
CA SER A 339 4.01 -26.80 -1.64
C SER A 339 5.23 -26.33 -2.43
N ALA A 340 5.24 -26.68 -3.70
CA ALA A 340 6.12 -26.11 -4.70
C ALA A 340 5.30 -25.74 -5.93
N ASP A 341 5.48 -24.53 -6.42
CA ASP A 341 4.66 -23.94 -7.47
C ASP A 341 5.56 -23.43 -8.59
N VAL A 342 5.09 -23.59 -9.83
CA VAL A 342 5.68 -22.98 -11.03
C VAL A 342 4.55 -22.33 -11.83
N THR A 343 4.60 -21.01 -11.91
CA THR A 343 3.67 -20.20 -12.68
C THR A 343 4.34 -19.68 -13.95
N SER A 344 3.62 -19.78 -15.07
CA SER A 344 3.99 -19.18 -16.37
C SER A 344 2.93 -18.17 -16.80
N LYS A 345 3.36 -17.07 -17.41
CA LYS A 345 2.51 -16.04 -18.03
C LYS A 345 2.82 -16.00 -19.50
N THR A 346 1.79 -16.12 -20.32
CA THR A 346 1.89 -16.11 -21.79
C THR A 346 0.63 -15.49 -22.39
N THR A 347 0.52 -15.52 -23.71
CA THR A 347 -0.68 -15.11 -24.44
C THR A 347 -1.12 -16.21 -25.38
N VAL A 348 -2.41 -16.51 -25.42
CA VAL A 348 -3.02 -17.46 -26.37
C VAL A 348 -4.15 -16.73 -27.08
N PHE A 349 -4.14 -16.71 -28.42
CA PHE A 349 -5.07 -15.89 -29.22
C PHE A 349 -5.11 -14.41 -28.81
N GLN A 350 -3.95 -13.84 -28.46
CA GLN A 350 -3.80 -12.47 -27.91
C GLN A 350 -4.46 -12.25 -26.53
N LEU A 351 -5.06 -13.28 -25.94
CA LEU A 351 -5.62 -13.23 -24.59
C LEU A 351 -4.53 -13.59 -23.57
N PRO A 352 -4.39 -12.83 -22.47
CA PRO A 352 -3.49 -13.18 -21.38
C PRO A 352 -3.87 -14.54 -20.77
N LEU A 353 -2.86 -15.41 -20.62
CA LEU A 353 -2.98 -16.72 -20.01
C LEU A 353 -1.94 -16.85 -18.90
N GLN A 354 -2.39 -17.21 -17.69
CA GLN A 354 -1.51 -17.57 -16.59
C GLN A 354 -1.73 -19.03 -16.22
N THR A 355 -0.68 -19.85 -16.28
CA THR A 355 -0.73 -21.28 -15.93
C THR A 355 0.08 -21.53 -14.68
N ASN A 356 -0.46 -22.27 -13.71
CA ASN A 356 0.22 -22.71 -12.49
C ASN A 356 0.25 -24.24 -12.42
N LEU A 357 1.45 -24.80 -12.27
CA LEU A 357 1.68 -26.18 -11.89
C LEU A 357 2.08 -26.22 -10.41
N GLN A 358 1.36 -26.99 -9.61
CA GLN A 358 1.59 -27.12 -8.17
C GLN A 358 1.80 -28.58 -7.80
N TYR A 359 2.82 -28.83 -7.00
CA TYR A 359 2.94 -30.04 -6.19
C TYR A 359 2.74 -29.69 -4.72
N ALA A 360 1.91 -30.46 -4.03
CA ALA A 360 1.58 -30.27 -2.63
C ALA A 360 1.66 -31.61 -1.87
N TRP A 361 2.31 -31.61 -0.72
CA TRP A 361 2.37 -32.74 0.21
C TRP A 361 1.78 -32.30 1.54
N ASP A 362 0.73 -32.98 1.98
CA ASP A 362 0.03 -32.66 3.23
C ASP A 362 0.00 -33.87 4.16
N ILE A 363 0.34 -33.60 5.42
CA ILE A 363 0.30 -34.54 6.53
C ILE A 363 -0.78 -34.05 7.49
N LEU A 364 -1.85 -34.83 7.61
CA LEU A 364 -3.02 -34.53 8.41
C LEU A 364 -3.07 -35.44 9.64
N LEU A 365 -3.18 -34.83 10.82
CA LEU A 365 -3.39 -35.51 12.10
C LEU A 365 -4.81 -35.21 12.59
N LEU A 366 -5.37 -36.18 13.31
CA LEU A 366 -6.62 -36.06 14.06
C LEU A 366 -6.33 -36.35 15.53
N GLY A 367 -6.40 -35.31 16.37
CA GLY A 367 -5.84 -35.35 17.71
C GLY A 367 -4.31 -35.41 17.64
N ASP A 368 -3.74 -36.45 18.25
CA ASP A 368 -2.32 -36.75 18.27
C ASP A 368 -1.90 -37.88 17.31
N GLU A 369 -2.87 -38.46 16.58
CA GLU A 369 -2.64 -39.55 15.64
C GLU A 369 -2.60 -39.05 14.19
N GLU A 370 -1.71 -39.62 13.38
CA GLU A 370 -1.75 -39.43 11.93
C GLU A 370 -3.07 -39.98 11.40
N LEU A 371 -3.75 -39.20 10.55
CA LEU A 371 -5.01 -39.60 9.91
C LEU A 371 -4.79 -39.90 8.43
N LEU A 372 -4.07 -39.03 7.72
CA LEU A 372 -3.95 -39.07 6.27
C LEU A 372 -2.66 -38.36 5.82
N THR A 373 -1.91 -38.99 4.93
CA THR A 373 -0.92 -38.32 4.09
C THR A 373 -1.42 -38.25 2.66
N ARG A 374 -1.22 -37.11 2.00
CA ARG A 374 -1.67 -36.91 0.62
C ARG A 374 -0.65 -36.17 -0.24
N HIS A 375 -0.48 -36.65 -1.46
CA HIS A 375 0.31 -36.02 -2.50
C HIS A 375 -0.62 -35.50 -3.59
N ASN A 376 -0.45 -34.24 -3.97
CA ASN A 376 -1.33 -33.55 -4.90
C ASN A 376 -0.50 -32.91 -6.03
N VAL A 377 -0.86 -33.19 -7.27
CA VAL A 377 -0.32 -32.52 -8.47
C VAL A 377 -1.48 -31.84 -9.18
N ALA A 378 -1.44 -30.52 -9.26
CA ALA A 378 -2.49 -29.71 -9.87
C ALA A 378 -1.93 -28.83 -10.98
N LEU A 379 -2.62 -28.79 -12.12
CA LEU A 379 -2.37 -27.85 -13.21
C LEU A 379 -3.62 -26.98 -13.37
N SER A 380 -3.45 -25.66 -13.30
CA SER A 380 -4.54 -24.72 -13.50
C SER A 380 -4.11 -23.61 -14.45
N SER A 381 -5.04 -23.12 -15.25
CA SER A 381 -4.81 -22.01 -16.18
C SER A 381 -5.94 -21.01 -16.11
N VAL A 382 -5.59 -19.73 -15.94
CA VAL A 382 -6.51 -18.59 -15.96
C VAL A 382 -6.36 -17.88 -17.30
N LEU A 383 -7.40 -17.95 -18.12
CA LEU A 383 -7.52 -17.21 -19.38
C LEU A 383 -8.35 -15.96 -19.13
N VAL A 384 -7.79 -14.78 -19.44
CA VAL A 384 -8.51 -13.50 -19.32
C VAL A 384 -9.13 -13.16 -20.67
N GLU A 385 -10.42 -13.43 -20.87
CA GLU A 385 -11.07 -13.16 -22.16
C GLU A 385 -11.39 -11.66 -22.33
N SER A 386 -11.59 -10.92 -21.24
CA SER A 386 -11.84 -9.48 -21.31
C SER A 386 -11.60 -8.75 -19.97
N ALA A 387 -11.88 -7.45 -19.95
CA ALA A 387 -11.93 -6.65 -18.72
C ALA A 387 -12.99 -7.17 -17.72
N HIS A 388 -14.01 -7.91 -18.17
CA HIS A 388 -15.10 -8.40 -17.34
C HIS A 388 -15.10 -9.91 -17.11
N HIS A 389 -14.36 -10.67 -17.93
CA HIS A 389 -14.44 -12.13 -17.94
C HIS A 389 -13.05 -12.75 -17.79
N PHE A 390 -12.97 -13.78 -16.95
CA PHE A 390 -11.87 -14.74 -16.96
C PHE A 390 -12.38 -16.15 -16.65
N THR A 391 -11.77 -17.15 -17.26
CA THR A 391 -12.04 -18.57 -16.98
C THR A 391 -10.81 -19.24 -16.41
N GLN A 392 -10.97 -19.93 -15.29
CA GLN A 392 -9.97 -20.82 -14.72
C GLN A 392 -10.31 -22.26 -15.06
N GLY A 393 -9.51 -22.92 -15.90
CA GLY A 393 -9.55 -24.37 -16.09
C GLY A 393 -8.56 -25.06 -15.16
N PHE A 394 -8.86 -26.26 -14.67
CA PHE A 394 -7.95 -26.99 -13.79
C PHE A 394 -8.09 -28.51 -13.91
N VAL A 395 -6.98 -29.21 -13.67
CA VAL A 395 -6.91 -30.66 -13.49
C VAL A 395 -6.06 -30.97 -12.26
N ARG A 396 -6.37 -32.08 -11.58
CA ARG A 396 -5.67 -32.52 -10.38
C ARG A 396 -5.60 -34.04 -10.31
N TYR A 397 -4.44 -34.53 -9.94
CA TYR A 397 -4.24 -35.88 -9.43
C TYR A 397 -3.88 -35.82 -7.94
N GLN A 398 -4.46 -36.72 -7.14
CA GLN A 398 -4.20 -36.79 -5.71
C GLN A 398 -4.11 -38.25 -5.25
N ALA A 399 -2.98 -38.62 -4.65
CA ALA A 399 -2.81 -39.89 -3.95
C ALA A 399 -3.05 -39.68 -2.45
N LYS A 400 -3.80 -40.58 -1.81
CA LYS A 400 -4.19 -40.54 -0.39
C LYS A 400 -3.81 -41.85 0.29
N ASN A 401 -3.08 -41.74 1.39
CA ASN A 401 -2.75 -42.88 2.26
C ASN A 401 -3.29 -42.57 3.67
N PHE A 402 -4.34 -43.27 4.07
CA PHE A 402 -4.91 -43.15 5.39
C PHE A 402 -4.09 -43.98 6.39
N ALA A 403 -3.85 -43.42 7.56
CA ALA A 403 -3.31 -44.22 8.64
C ALA A 403 -4.36 -45.28 9.04
N GLU A 404 -3.91 -46.49 9.33
CA GLU A 404 -4.75 -47.57 9.87
C GLU A 404 -4.55 -47.65 11.40
N PRO A 405 -5.28 -46.88 12.22
CA PRO A 405 -5.07 -46.88 13.68
C PRO A 405 -5.68 -48.12 14.37
N VAL A 406 -6.40 -48.98 13.63
CA VAL A 406 -7.22 -50.04 14.23
C VAL A 406 -6.58 -51.42 14.05
N ASN A 407 -6.39 -52.12 15.18
CA ASN A 407 -6.08 -53.55 15.23
C ASN A 407 -7.27 -54.30 15.88
N PRO A 408 -7.92 -55.26 15.20
CA PRO A 408 -7.59 -55.79 13.88
C PRO A 408 -7.81 -54.79 12.75
N ARG A 409 -7.06 -54.98 11.65
CA ARG A 409 -7.19 -54.18 10.43
C ARG A 409 -8.65 -54.08 9.97
N PRO A 410 -9.04 -52.96 9.35
CA PRO A 410 -10.35 -52.83 8.72
C PRO A 410 -10.63 -53.96 7.73
N VAL A 411 -11.91 -54.25 7.50
CA VAL A 411 -12.33 -55.17 6.43
C VAL A 411 -11.80 -54.63 5.10
N PRO A 412 -11.27 -55.47 4.17
CA PRO A 412 -10.66 -54.99 2.93
C PRO A 412 -11.54 -54.02 2.12
N ASP A 413 -12.86 -54.21 2.14
CA ASP A 413 -13.81 -53.33 1.44
C ASP A 413 -13.93 -51.92 2.04
N GLU A 414 -13.45 -51.71 3.27
CA GLU A 414 -13.46 -50.44 4.00
C GLU A 414 -12.12 -49.68 3.93
N LEU A 415 -11.12 -50.22 3.22
CA LEU A 415 -9.86 -49.51 3.01
C LEU A 415 -10.08 -48.22 2.20
N ARG A 416 -9.41 -47.14 2.62
CA ARG A 416 -9.68 -45.77 2.12
C ARG A 416 -8.53 -45.17 1.32
N ASP A 417 -7.40 -45.87 1.24
CA ASP A 417 -6.27 -45.47 0.41
C ASP A 417 -6.74 -45.37 -1.04
N ALA A 418 -6.36 -44.28 -1.71
CA ALA A 418 -7.03 -43.89 -2.94
C ALA A 418 -6.21 -43.00 -3.87
N ASP A 419 -6.51 -43.16 -5.16
CA ASP A 419 -6.16 -42.23 -6.21
C ASP A 419 -7.40 -41.43 -6.63
N ASN A 420 -7.28 -40.10 -6.60
CA ASN A 420 -8.32 -39.18 -7.02
C ASN A 420 -7.89 -38.40 -8.25
N TYR A 421 -8.74 -38.39 -9.27
CA TYR A 421 -8.59 -37.62 -10.49
C TYR A 421 -9.70 -36.59 -10.60
N MET A 422 -9.37 -35.36 -10.93
CA MET A 422 -10.32 -34.27 -10.97
C MET A 422 -10.03 -33.34 -12.14
N ALA A 423 -11.09 -32.88 -12.81
CA ALA A 423 -11.01 -31.88 -13.87
C ALA A 423 -12.22 -30.95 -13.80
N GLY A 424 -12.03 -29.66 -14.03
CA GLY A 424 -13.11 -28.70 -13.95
C GLY A 424 -12.74 -27.32 -14.46
N PHE A 425 -13.70 -26.41 -14.35
CA PHE A 425 -13.50 -25.01 -14.64
C PHE A 425 -14.36 -24.12 -13.73
N LEU A 426 -13.93 -22.88 -13.56
CA LEU A 426 -14.65 -21.78 -12.93
C LEU A 426 -14.62 -20.57 -13.86
N HIS A 427 -15.78 -20.04 -14.23
CA HIS A 427 -15.90 -18.80 -14.97
C HIS A 427 -16.28 -17.66 -14.03
N PHE A 428 -15.63 -16.52 -14.18
CA PHE A 428 -15.85 -15.32 -13.38
C PHE A 428 -16.33 -14.17 -14.25
N ILE A 429 -17.34 -13.46 -13.77
CA ILE A 429 -17.82 -12.19 -14.32
C ILE A 429 -17.56 -11.11 -13.26
N ARG A 430 -16.68 -10.16 -13.57
CA ARG A 430 -16.20 -9.11 -12.64
C ARG A 430 -16.69 -7.72 -13.03
N PHE A 431 -16.94 -6.89 -12.02
CA PHE A 431 -17.48 -5.56 -12.15
C PHE A 431 -16.68 -4.57 -11.31
N ALA A 432 -16.63 -3.31 -11.75
CA ALA A 432 -15.96 -2.21 -11.06
C ALA A 432 -14.52 -2.55 -10.63
N GLU A 433 -13.69 -2.98 -11.60
CA GLU A 433 -12.27 -3.31 -11.37
C GLU A 433 -12.07 -4.35 -10.26
N ASP A 434 -12.75 -5.50 -10.40
CA ASP A 434 -12.68 -6.66 -9.48
C ASP A 434 -13.27 -6.46 -8.07
N LYS A 435 -13.91 -5.31 -7.80
CA LYS A 435 -14.62 -5.07 -6.52
C LYS A 435 -15.80 -6.01 -6.30
N HIS A 436 -16.49 -6.37 -7.37
CA HIS A 436 -17.60 -7.32 -7.34
C HIS A 436 -17.37 -8.41 -8.37
N PHE A 437 -17.78 -9.63 -8.06
CA PHE A 437 -17.80 -10.70 -9.04
C PHE A 437 -18.91 -11.70 -8.77
N ILE A 438 -19.29 -12.41 -9.82
CA ILE A 438 -20.07 -13.65 -9.75
C ILE A 438 -19.21 -14.74 -10.39
N LYS A 439 -19.23 -15.93 -9.83
CA LYS A 439 -18.55 -17.10 -10.37
C LYS A 439 -19.49 -18.29 -10.48
N ALA A 440 -19.26 -19.10 -11.50
CA ALA A 440 -19.95 -20.36 -11.71
C ALA A 440 -18.96 -21.38 -12.26
N GLY A 441 -19.07 -22.64 -11.84
CA GLY A 441 -18.17 -23.69 -12.30
C GLY A 441 -18.75 -25.07 -12.18
N TYR A 442 -18.06 -25.99 -12.85
CA TYR A 442 -18.32 -27.41 -12.82
C TYR A 442 -17.00 -28.16 -12.69
N GLN A 443 -17.04 -29.24 -11.94
CA GLN A 443 -15.93 -30.15 -11.75
C GLN A 443 -16.44 -31.59 -11.75
N PHE A 444 -15.72 -32.46 -12.44
CA PHE A 444 -15.85 -33.91 -12.31
C PHE A 444 -14.70 -34.44 -11.45
N ASP A 445 -14.98 -35.40 -10.57
CA ASP A 445 -13.97 -36.12 -9.83
C ASP A 445 -14.24 -37.63 -9.82
N TRP A 446 -13.18 -38.42 -9.87
CA TRP A 446 -13.22 -39.87 -9.79
C TRP A 446 -12.28 -40.31 -8.69
N GLU A 447 -12.81 -41.05 -7.72
CA GLU A 447 -12.07 -41.63 -6.61
C GLU A 447 -11.98 -43.14 -6.82
N ASP A 448 -10.76 -43.65 -6.91
CA ASP A 448 -10.47 -45.07 -6.97
C ASP A 448 -9.75 -45.49 -5.68
N THR A 449 -10.45 -46.24 -4.84
CA THR A 449 -9.98 -46.66 -3.52
C THR A 449 -9.61 -48.15 -3.51
N GLU A 450 -8.69 -48.55 -2.63
CA GLU A 450 -8.37 -49.96 -2.41
C GLU A 450 -9.60 -50.75 -1.94
N GLY A 451 -10.42 -50.15 -1.05
CA GLY A 451 -11.67 -50.73 -0.58
C GLY A 451 -12.86 -50.37 -1.46
N ARG A 452 -13.76 -51.31 -1.71
CA ARG A 452 -14.90 -51.12 -2.62
C ARG A 452 -15.92 -50.06 -2.16
N ASN A 453 -16.05 -49.81 -0.86
CA ASN A 453 -17.15 -48.99 -0.34
C ASN A 453 -16.93 -47.47 -0.50
N TYR A 454 -15.75 -47.05 -0.97
CA TYR A 454 -15.38 -45.65 -1.13
C TYR A 454 -15.09 -45.22 -2.57
N SER A 455 -15.00 -46.13 -3.55
CA SER A 455 -14.79 -45.75 -4.95
C SER A 455 -16.05 -45.09 -5.51
N TYR A 456 -15.93 -43.91 -6.13
CA TYR A 456 -17.08 -43.16 -6.64
C TYR A 456 -16.73 -42.30 -7.85
N GLN A 457 -17.77 -41.94 -8.62
CA GLN A 457 -17.72 -40.85 -9.59
C GLN A 457 -18.55 -39.67 -9.09
N GLY A 458 -18.00 -38.48 -9.23
CA GLY A 458 -18.48 -37.26 -8.60
C GLY A 458 -18.67 -36.13 -9.60
N SER A 459 -19.71 -35.33 -9.38
CA SER A 459 -19.99 -34.10 -10.12
C SER A 459 -20.24 -32.98 -9.13
N ARG A 460 -19.47 -31.91 -9.23
CA ARG A 460 -19.56 -30.74 -8.36
C ARG A 460 -19.93 -29.50 -9.18
N TYR A 461 -20.95 -28.80 -8.71
CA TYR A 461 -21.39 -27.52 -9.25
C TYR A 461 -21.13 -26.45 -8.21
N SER A 462 -20.45 -25.38 -8.62
CA SER A 462 -20.06 -24.28 -7.74
C SER A 462 -20.66 -22.99 -8.23
N LEU A 463 -21.32 -22.24 -7.35
CA LEU A 463 -21.80 -20.88 -7.61
C LEU A 463 -21.37 -19.97 -6.47
N GLY A 464 -20.98 -18.74 -6.78
CA GLY A 464 -20.69 -17.79 -5.72
C GLY A 464 -20.52 -16.37 -6.22
N GLY A 465 -20.30 -15.46 -5.30
CA GLY A 465 -20.07 -14.07 -5.64
C GLY A 465 -19.56 -13.25 -4.48
N GLN A 466 -19.06 -12.08 -4.82
CA GLN A 466 -18.59 -11.08 -3.88
C GLN A 466 -19.23 -9.73 -4.17
N TYR A 467 -19.65 -9.05 -3.11
CA TYR A 467 -20.05 -7.66 -3.14
C TYR A 467 -19.25 -6.86 -2.12
N THR A 468 -18.53 -5.83 -2.57
CA THR A 468 -17.81 -4.91 -1.68
C THR A 468 -18.69 -3.72 -1.35
N LEU A 469 -18.99 -3.49 -0.07
CA LEU A 469 -19.77 -2.34 0.39
C LEU A 469 -19.01 -1.04 0.10
N PRO A 470 -19.72 0.05 -0.26
CA PRO A 470 -19.07 1.32 -0.59
C PRO A 470 -18.45 2.01 0.62
N TRP A 471 -18.83 1.63 1.84
CA TRP A 471 -18.22 2.07 3.09
C TRP A 471 -17.30 1.00 3.67
N HIS A 472 -16.18 1.43 4.24
CA HIS A 472 -15.22 0.56 4.96
C HIS A 472 -14.65 -0.62 4.16
N ALA A 473 -14.88 -0.67 2.84
CA ALA A 473 -14.43 -1.73 1.94
C ALA A 473 -14.76 -3.16 2.43
N ILE A 474 -15.88 -3.32 3.15
CA ILE A 474 -16.33 -4.62 3.67
C ILE A 474 -16.70 -5.52 2.49
N ARG A 475 -16.11 -6.71 2.41
CA ARG A 475 -16.41 -7.69 1.37
C ARG A 475 -17.38 -8.73 1.90
N LEU A 476 -18.54 -8.80 1.27
CA LEU A 476 -19.54 -9.84 1.50
C LEU A 476 -19.37 -10.91 0.43
N LYS A 477 -19.21 -12.17 0.83
CA LYS A 477 -19.06 -13.32 -0.04
C LYS A 477 -20.14 -14.35 0.27
N TYR A 478 -20.65 -14.97 -0.78
CA TYR A 478 -21.52 -16.13 -0.70
C TYR A 478 -21.08 -17.17 -1.70
N ASP A 479 -20.89 -18.40 -1.24
CA ASP A 479 -20.53 -19.56 -2.05
C ASP A 479 -21.50 -20.70 -1.74
N VAL A 480 -21.95 -21.40 -2.79
CA VAL A 480 -22.75 -22.61 -2.69
C VAL A 480 -22.15 -23.68 -3.60
N ASP A 481 -21.90 -24.85 -3.03
CA ASP A 481 -21.38 -26.03 -3.71
C ASP A 481 -22.37 -27.18 -3.59
N LEU A 482 -22.68 -27.83 -4.73
CA LEU A 482 -23.44 -29.07 -4.80
C LEU A 482 -22.53 -30.18 -5.31
N HIS A 483 -22.25 -31.19 -4.48
CA HIS A 483 -21.45 -32.37 -4.86
C HIS A 483 -22.33 -33.62 -4.87
N LEU A 484 -22.50 -34.18 -6.06
CA LEU A 484 -23.20 -35.43 -6.29
C LEU A 484 -22.16 -36.55 -6.42
N ARG A 485 -22.31 -37.63 -5.67
CA ARG A 485 -21.41 -38.80 -5.73
C ARG A 485 -22.21 -40.07 -5.93
N SER A 486 -21.85 -40.82 -6.96
CA SER A 486 -22.39 -42.16 -7.24
C SER A 486 -21.28 -43.17 -6.98
N TYR A 487 -21.48 -44.01 -5.96
CA TYR A 487 -20.49 -45.02 -5.58
C TYR A 487 -20.55 -46.21 -6.52
N THR A 488 -19.37 -46.67 -6.95
CA THR A 488 -19.21 -47.65 -8.03
C THR A 488 -19.76 -49.03 -7.64
N TYR A 489 -19.60 -49.41 -6.38
CA TYR A 489 -19.97 -50.72 -5.86
C TYR A 489 -21.13 -50.63 -4.88
N LYS A 490 -21.84 -51.74 -4.71
CA LYS A 490 -22.78 -51.87 -3.59
C LYS A 490 -22.01 -51.81 -2.29
N ASN A 491 -22.51 -51.04 -1.33
CA ASN A 491 -21.91 -50.99 -0.01
C ASN A 491 -22.04 -52.36 0.67
N THR A 492 -20.93 -52.90 1.15
CA THR A 492 -20.83 -54.31 1.52
C THR A 492 -21.24 -54.58 2.96
N ILE A 493 -21.21 -53.56 3.82
CA ILE A 493 -21.54 -53.68 5.25
C ILE A 493 -22.77 -52.83 5.65
N LEU A 494 -23.07 -51.77 4.90
CA LEU A 494 -24.16 -50.84 5.17
C LEU A 494 -25.22 -50.89 4.04
N PRO A 495 -26.50 -50.66 4.37
CA PRO A 495 -27.01 -50.52 5.72
C PRO A 495 -26.96 -51.86 6.48
N SER A 496 -26.79 -51.81 7.81
CA SER A 496 -26.55 -53.00 8.64
C SER A 496 -27.69 -54.02 8.60
N TYR A 497 -28.92 -53.55 8.36
CA TYR A 497 -30.10 -54.39 8.23
C TYR A 497 -30.20 -55.12 6.88
N ALA A 498 -29.43 -54.70 5.86
CA ALA A 498 -29.36 -55.34 4.56
C ALA A 498 -27.99 -55.10 3.88
N PRO A 499 -26.89 -55.69 4.37
CA PRO A 499 -25.56 -55.49 3.81
C PRO A 499 -25.47 -55.96 2.34
N GLY A 500 -24.71 -55.25 1.51
CA GLY A 500 -24.53 -55.63 0.09
C GLY A 500 -25.76 -55.36 -0.79
N SER A 501 -26.78 -54.66 -0.29
CA SER A 501 -28.04 -54.45 -1.00
C SER A 501 -28.13 -53.11 -1.75
N LYS A 502 -27.47 -52.05 -1.26
CA LYS A 502 -27.58 -50.69 -1.79
C LYS A 502 -26.32 -50.24 -2.53
N TRP A 503 -26.50 -49.58 -3.67
CA TRP A 503 -25.49 -48.69 -4.23
C TRP A 503 -25.61 -47.35 -3.51
N ARG A 504 -24.50 -46.83 -2.98
CA ARG A 504 -24.53 -45.56 -2.24
C ARG A 504 -24.61 -44.39 -3.22
N GLU A 505 -25.47 -43.45 -2.91
CA GLU A 505 -25.58 -42.16 -3.58
C GLU A 505 -25.61 -41.06 -2.53
N ASP A 506 -24.75 -40.07 -2.72
CA ASP A 506 -24.66 -38.93 -1.83
C ASP A 506 -24.86 -37.63 -2.58
N GLN A 507 -25.60 -36.72 -1.95
CA GLN A 507 -25.73 -35.33 -2.34
C GLN A 507 -25.28 -34.45 -1.17
N GLU A 508 -24.22 -33.68 -1.38
CA GLU A 508 -23.71 -32.73 -0.41
C GLU A 508 -23.94 -31.30 -0.90
N ILE A 509 -24.60 -30.49 -0.07
CA ILE A 509 -24.78 -29.06 -0.30
C ILE A 509 -24.00 -28.32 0.78
N THR A 510 -23.05 -27.49 0.37
CA THR A 510 -22.29 -26.62 1.28
C THR A 510 -22.56 -25.16 0.94
N ASN A 511 -23.02 -24.39 1.92
CA ASN A 511 -23.25 -22.96 1.84
C ASN A 511 -22.23 -22.24 2.72
N ILE A 512 -21.54 -21.24 2.20
CA ILE A 512 -20.57 -20.44 2.93
C ILE A 512 -20.95 -18.96 2.78
N VAL A 513 -21.20 -18.30 3.90
CA VAL A 513 -21.42 -16.86 3.98
C VAL A 513 -20.23 -16.26 4.72
N ARG A 514 -19.57 -15.26 4.12
CA ARG A 514 -18.42 -14.60 4.74
C ARG A 514 -18.51 -13.08 4.63
N ALA A 515 -18.24 -12.39 5.73
CA ALA A 515 -18.03 -10.95 5.77
C ALA A 515 -16.59 -10.65 6.18
N GLU A 516 -15.84 -9.93 5.34
CA GLU A 516 -14.45 -9.54 5.59
C GLU A 516 -14.36 -8.02 5.75
N LEU A 517 -13.83 -7.57 6.88
CA LEU A 517 -13.53 -6.18 7.20
C LEU A 517 -12.01 -5.96 7.16
N PRO A 518 -11.48 -5.24 6.16
CA PRO A 518 -10.09 -4.82 6.15
C PRO A 518 -9.83 -3.83 7.30
N LEU A 519 -8.70 -4.01 7.99
CA LEU A 519 -8.26 -3.17 9.10
C LEU A 519 -6.86 -2.58 8.80
N PRO A 520 -6.46 -1.47 9.44
CA PRO A 520 -5.12 -0.92 9.30
C PRO A 520 -4.03 -1.93 9.65
N GLY A 521 -2.82 -1.77 9.07
CA GLY A 521 -1.67 -2.63 9.40
C GLY A 521 -1.72 -4.03 8.77
N ASN A 522 -2.39 -4.19 7.63
CA ASN A 522 -2.60 -5.46 6.92
C ASN A 522 -3.40 -6.51 7.70
N PHE A 523 -4.22 -6.06 8.65
CA PHE A 523 -5.15 -6.94 9.35
C PHE A 523 -6.46 -7.08 8.55
N THR A 524 -7.11 -8.23 8.66
CA THR A 524 -8.48 -8.43 8.18
C THR A 524 -9.24 -9.22 9.23
N LEU A 525 -10.40 -8.71 9.65
CA LEU A 525 -11.34 -9.44 10.49
C LEU A 525 -12.39 -10.10 9.59
N SER A 526 -12.62 -11.40 9.73
CA SER A 526 -13.63 -12.12 8.97
C SER A 526 -14.58 -12.88 9.88
N ALA A 527 -15.88 -12.72 9.64
CA ALA A 527 -16.92 -13.59 10.18
C ALA A 527 -17.38 -14.54 9.08
N GLU A 528 -17.44 -15.83 9.37
CA GLU A 528 -17.83 -16.88 8.44
C GLU A 528 -18.89 -17.78 9.06
N TYR A 529 -19.88 -18.15 8.26
CA TYR A 529 -20.85 -19.19 8.56
C TYR A 529 -20.83 -20.21 7.43
N GLN A 530 -20.57 -21.47 7.77
CA GLN A 530 -20.63 -22.60 6.87
C GLN A 530 -21.74 -23.55 7.30
N ASN A 531 -22.62 -23.91 6.38
CA ASN A 531 -23.62 -24.96 6.54
C ASN A 531 -23.35 -26.07 5.52
N SER A 532 -23.18 -27.30 6.00
CA SER A 532 -23.02 -28.49 5.16
C SER A 532 -24.16 -29.46 5.44
N ARG A 533 -24.92 -29.82 4.41
CA ARG A 533 -26.01 -30.80 4.46
C ARG A 533 -25.68 -31.94 3.51
N VAL A 534 -25.51 -33.14 4.05
CA VAL A 534 -25.29 -34.37 3.27
C VAL A 534 -26.54 -35.23 3.35
N PHE A 535 -27.09 -35.54 2.18
CA PHE A 535 -28.14 -36.52 2.00
C PHE A 535 -27.50 -37.78 1.44
N SER A 536 -27.73 -38.92 2.09
CA SER A 536 -27.26 -40.21 1.61
C SER A 536 -28.40 -41.22 1.65
N ASN A 537 -28.45 -42.09 0.65
CA ASN A 537 -29.36 -43.23 0.68
C ASN A 537 -28.89 -44.36 1.64
N VAL A 538 -27.70 -44.21 2.23
CA VAL A 538 -27.19 -45.00 3.36
C VAL A 538 -27.21 -44.12 4.61
N GLU A 539 -28.07 -44.49 5.55
CA GLU A 539 -28.51 -43.67 6.68
C GLU A 539 -27.35 -43.18 7.58
N LEU A 540 -26.25 -43.92 7.64
CA LEU A 540 -25.07 -43.57 8.42
C LEU A 540 -24.33 -42.31 7.90
N PHE A 541 -24.49 -41.97 6.62
CA PHE A 541 -23.77 -40.87 5.98
C PHE A 541 -24.64 -39.61 5.77
N ASP A 542 -25.92 -39.63 6.17
CA ASP A 542 -26.79 -38.45 6.16
C ASP A 542 -26.53 -37.60 7.40
N TYR A 543 -26.15 -36.32 7.24
CA TYR A 543 -25.91 -35.42 8.37
C TYR A 543 -26.09 -33.94 8.02
N THR A 544 -26.13 -33.09 9.04
CA THR A 544 -26.01 -31.63 8.93
C THR A 544 -24.96 -31.13 9.89
N ARG A 545 -24.23 -30.11 9.46
CA ARG A 545 -23.21 -29.45 10.27
C ARG A 545 -23.20 -27.96 10.00
N ASN A 546 -23.12 -27.18 11.06
CA ASN A 546 -23.03 -25.73 11.03
C ASN A 546 -21.77 -25.30 11.78
N VAL A 547 -20.95 -24.51 11.10
CA VAL A 547 -19.70 -23.97 11.66
C VAL A 547 -19.76 -22.45 11.57
N VAL A 548 -19.60 -21.77 12.69
CA VAL A 548 -19.46 -20.31 12.76
C VAL A 548 -18.02 -20.01 13.17
N SER A 549 -17.35 -19.12 12.45
CA SER A 549 -15.97 -18.75 12.74
C SER A 549 -15.78 -17.23 12.74
N LEU A 550 -14.99 -16.73 13.68
CA LEU A 550 -14.51 -15.35 13.71
C LEU A 550 -12.98 -15.38 13.69
N ILE A 551 -12.38 -14.83 12.63
CA ILE A 551 -10.96 -14.97 12.33
C ILE A 551 -10.34 -13.59 12.13
N LEU A 552 -9.25 -13.33 12.83
CA LEU A 552 -8.35 -12.22 12.55
C LEU A 552 -7.15 -12.76 11.76
N SER A 553 -6.95 -12.24 10.55
CA SER A 553 -5.76 -12.51 9.75
C SER A 553 -4.86 -11.29 9.68
N TRP A 554 -3.55 -11.55 9.56
CA TRP A 554 -2.53 -10.55 9.30
C TRP A 554 -1.62 -11.03 8.18
N SER A 555 -1.30 -10.16 7.24
CA SER A 555 -0.41 -10.49 6.11
C SER A 555 0.77 -9.53 5.99
N TYR A 556 1.93 -10.07 5.64
CA TYR A 556 3.18 -9.33 5.43
C TYR A 556 3.64 -9.39 3.97
#